data_AF-A0A7C1DWN7-F1
#
_entry.id   AF-A0A7C1DWN7-F1
#
_cell.length_a   1.000
_cell.length_b   1.000
_cell.length_c   1.000
_cell.angle_alpha   90.00
_cell.angle_beta   90.00
_cell.angle_gamma   90.00
#
_symmetry.space_group_name_H-M   'P 1'
#
loop_
_entity.id
_entity.type
_entity.pdbx_description
1 polymer ?
#
loop_
_entity_poly.entity_id
_entity_poly.type
_entity_poly.pdbx_seq_one_letter_code
_entity_poly.pdbx_strand_id
1 'polypeptide(L)'
;MAVQGNLIAIGARNADPAGAGAVYLFSRSASVWTEIEKLTPEGGKKNDQYGFTVSIAGDTIAVGARRADPDSLKDAGAVYVYTIDGNSADLVVRLTPSDASEGDEFGQSIAIAGNVLAVGAWKDDVDAIDQGSIYLFCRMGNRWVETGKITASDGMEGDEFGYSLSAFGSRMVTGAHFADATAGVAYMLPLKS
;
A
#
# COMPACT_ATOMS: atom_id res chain seq x y z
N MET A 1 0.69 -9.82 -4.73
CA MET A 1 0.41 -11.02 -3.92
C MET A 1 1.27 -10.95 -2.68
N ALA A 2 0.74 -11.36 -1.54
CA ALA A 2 1.47 -11.52 -0.28
C ALA A 2 1.18 -12.89 0.33
N VAL A 3 2.12 -13.40 1.12
CA VAL A 3 1.99 -14.71 1.79
C VAL A 3 2.60 -14.63 3.18
N GLN A 4 1.91 -15.19 4.18
CA GLN A 4 2.43 -15.37 5.53
C GLN A 4 1.87 -16.66 6.12
N GLY A 5 2.75 -17.61 6.44
CA GLY A 5 2.36 -18.91 6.98
C GLY A 5 1.37 -19.62 6.06
N ASN A 6 0.15 -19.83 6.54
CA ASN A 6 -0.94 -20.50 5.83
C ASN A 6 -1.93 -19.53 5.17
N LEU A 7 -1.62 -18.24 5.07
CA LEU A 7 -2.46 -17.23 4.42
C LEU A 7 -1.78 -16.68 3.17
N ILE A 8 -2.52 -16.61 2.07
CA ILE A 8 -2.14 -15.92 0.84
C ILE A 8 -3.21 -14.87 0.54
N ALA A 9 -2.77 -13.67 0.12
CA ALA A 9 -3.64 -12.65 -0.43
C ALA A 9 -3.19 -12.30 -1.86
N ILE A 10 -4.10 -12.43 -2.83
CA ILE A 10 -3.85 -12.21 -4.25
C ILE A 10 -4.68 -11.02 -4.73
N GLY A 11 -4.00 -9.95 -5.12
CA GLY A 11 -4.64 -8.81 -5.74
C GLY A 11 -5.00 -9.08 -7.21
N ALA A 12 -6.19 -8.64 -7.59
CA ALA A 12 -6.76 -8.74 -8.93
C ALA A 12 -7.35 -7.38 -9.31
N ARG A 13 -6.47 -6.42 -9.65
CA ARG A 13 -6.79 -5.00 -9.87
C ARG A 13 -7.83 -4.66 -10.95
N ASN A 14 -8.19 -5.64 -11.80
CA ASN A 14 -9.21 -5.49 -12.85
C ASN A 14 -10.42 -6.44 -12.64
N ALA A 15 -10.49 -7.12 -11.48
CA ALA A 15 -11.60 -8.00 -11.14
C ALA A 15 -12.80 -7.21 -10.59
N ASP A 16 -13.94 -7.90 -10.46
CA ASP A 16 -15.24 -7.40 -10.01
C ASP A 16 -16.13 -6.72 -11.09
N PRO A 17 -17.48 -6.83 -11.04
CA PRO A 17 -18.37 -6.28 -12.07
C PRO A 17 -18.23 -4.78 -12.28
N ALA A 18 -17.87 -4.03 -11.23
CA ALA A 18 -17.62 -2.60 -11.32
C ALA A 18 -16.24 -2.27 -11.95
N GLY A 19 -15.33 -3.25 -12.06
CA GLY A 19 -13.97 -3.06 -12.55
C GLY A 19 -13.08 -2.25 -11.60
N ALA A 20 -13.42 -2.20 -10.32
CA ALA A 20 -12.63 -1.53 -9.28
C ALA A 20 -11.41 -2.35 -8.84
N GLY A 21 -11.47 -3.67 -9.01
CA GLY A 21 -10.47 -4.61 -8.50
C GLY A 21 -10.98 -5.41 -7.30
N ALA A 22 -10.25 -6.47 -6.96
CA ALA A 22 -10.53 -7.33 -5.81
C ALA A 22 -9.23 -7.88 -5.19
N VAL A 23 -9.34 -8.42 -3.98
CA VAL A 23 -8.32 -9.27 -3.37
C VAL A 23 -8.95 -10.60 -2.99
N TYR A 24 -8.29 -11.70 -3.34
CA TYR A 24 -8.72 -13.04 -2.97
C TYR A 24 -7.81 -13.57 -1.85
N LEU A 25 -8.42 -14.01 -0.77
CA LEU A 25 -7.74 -14.60 0.37
C LEU A 25 -7.83 -16.12 0.29
N PHE A 26 -6.70 -16.79 0.51
CA PHE A 26 -6.61 -18.24 0.53
C PHE A 26 -5.99 -18.69 1.84
N SER A 27 -6.58 -19.71 2.46
CA SER A 27 -6.03 -20.38 3.63
C SER A 27 -5.58 -21.80 3.29
N ARG A 28 -4.44 -22.21 3.83
CA ARG A 28 -3.91 -23.57 3.68
C ARG A 28 -4.30 -24.44 4.86
N SER A 29 -4.95 -25.55 4.55
CA SER A 29 -5.11 -26.67 5.49
C SER A 29 -4.50 -27.93 4.88
N ALA A 30 -3.60 -28.57 5.64
CA ALA A 30 -2.72 -29.63 5.13
C ALA A 30 -1.95 -29.20 3.85
N SER A 31 -2.28 -29.77 2.70
CA SER A 31 -1.65 -29.44 1.41
C SER A 31 -2.60 -28.80 0.40
N VAL A 32 -3.78 -28.34 0.86
CA VAL A 32 -4.79 -27.72 0.01
C VAL A 32 -4.94 -26.25 0.39
N TRP A 33 -4.91 -25.38 -0.62
CA TRP A 33 -5.27 -23.98 -0.51
C TRP A 33 -6.73 -23.82 -0.91
N THR A 34 -7.51 -23.16 -0.07
CA THR A 34 -8.92 -22.88 -0.31
C THR A 34 -9.15 -21.37 -0.24
N GLU A 35 -9.88 -20.81 -1.20
CA GLU A 35 -10.35 -19.43 -1.12
C GLU A 35 -11.26 -19.29 0.10
N ILE A 36 -10.92 -18.40 1.02
CA ILE A 36 -11.69 -18.14 2.24
C ILE A 36 -12.56 -16.90 2.11
N GLU A 37 -12.12 -15.91 1.32
CA GLU A 37 -12.84 -14.66 1.16
C GLU A 37 -12.40 -13.90 -0.09
N LYS A 38 -13.32 -13.12 -0.67
CA LYS A 38 -13.05 -12.13 -1.70
C LYS A 38 -13.35 -10.74 -1.15
N LEU A 39 -12.32 -9.91 -1.05
CA LEU A 39 -12.42 -8.51 -0.65
C LEU A 39 -12.64 -7.61 -1.85
N THR A 40 -13.58 -6.68 -1.71
CA THR A 40 -13.84 -5.59 -2.65
C THR A 40 -13.88 -4.26 -1.89
N PRO A 41 -13.46 -3.15 -2.51
CA PRO A 41 -13.52 -1.84 -1.89
C PRO A 41 -14.98 -1.36 -1.77
N GLU A 42 -15.39 -0.89 -0.60
CA GLU A 42 -16.67 -0.18 -0.46
C GLU A 42 -16.65 1.10 -1.31
N GLY A 43 -17.66 1.27 -2.15
CA GLY A 43 -17.78 2.42 -3.05
C GLY A 43 -16.75 2.47 -4.19
N GLY A 44 -16.02 1.37 -4.44
CA GLY A 44 -15.00 1.35 -5.50
C GLY A 44 -15.60 1.57 -6.89
N LYS A 45 -14.89 2.37 -7.70
CA LYS A 45 -15.25 2.70 -9.07
C LYS A 45 -14.35 1.98 -10.06
N LYS A 46 -14.80 1.96 -11.31
CA LYS A 46 -14.02 1.40 -12.41
C LYS A 46 -12.64 2.06 -12.50
N ASN A 47 -11.60 1.24 -12.56
CA ASN A 47 -10.19 1.64 -12.65
C ASN A 47 -9.53 2.12 -11.34
N ASP A 48 -10.18 2.02 -10.18
CA ASP A 48 -9.55 2.34 -8.89
C ASP A 48 -8.33 1.45 -8.57
N GLN A 49 -8.22 0.32 -9.26
CA GLN A 49 -7.13 -0.64 -9.16
C GLN A 49 -6.95 -1.20 -7.74
N TYR A 50 -8.03 -1.42 -7.01
CA TYR A 50 -7.98 -2.11 -5.72
C TYR A 50 -7.36 -3.50 -5.85
N GLY A 51 -6.42 -3.82 -4.96
CA GLY A 51 -5.58 -5.02 -5.10
C GLY A 51 -4.42 -4.82 -6.06
N PHE A 52 -4.03 -3.57 -6.35
CA PHE A 52 -2.80 -3.28 -7.09
C PHE A 52 -1.58 -3.76 -6.31
N THR A 53 -1.52 -3.41 -5.03
CA THR A 53 -0.56 -3.92 -4.05
C THR A 53 -1.28 -4.60 -2.92
N VAL A 54 -0.62 -5.61 -2.34
CA VAL A 54 -1.10 -6.32 -1.16
C VAL A 54 0.11 -6.67 -0.30
N SER A 55 0.02 -6.39 0.99
CA SER A 55 1.03 -6.75 2.00
C SER A 55 0.37 -7.42 3.20
N ILE A 56 1.07 -8.34 3.86
CA ILE A 56 0.60 -9.07 5.05
C ILE A 56 1.71 -9.04 6.11
N ALA A 57 1.34 -8.70 7.34
CA ALA A 57 2.19 -8.91 8.51
C ALA A 57 1.33 -9.16 9.76
N GLY A 58 1.60 -10.25 10.46
CA GLY A 58 0.81 -10.66 11.63
C GLY A 58 -0.66 -10.86 11.27
N ASP A 59 -1.54 -10.15 11.97
CA ASP A 59 -2.99 -10.12 11.76
C ASP A 59 -3.43 -9.07 10.73
N THR A 60 -2.50 -8.33 10.12
CA THR A 60 -2.81 -7.16 9.29
C THR A 60 -2.61 -7.45 7.82
N ILE A 61 -3.59 -7.09 7.00
CA ILE A 61 -3.52 -7.07 5.53
C ILE A 61 -3.70 -5.62 5.08
N ALA A 62 -2.79 -5.11 4.24
CA ALA A 62 -2.97 -3.81 3.60
C ALA A 62 -3.10 -3.98 2.09
N VAL A 63 -4.06 -3.30 1.49
CA VAL A 63 -4.42 -3.39 0.08
C VAL A 63 -4.39 -2.00 -0.55
N GLY A 64 -3.60 -1.82 -1.60
CA GLY A 64 -3.54 -0.57 -2.35
C GLY A 64 -4.60 -0.51 -3.45
N ALA A 65 -5.23 0.66 -3.55
CA ALA A 65 -6.08 1.10 -4.65
C ALA A 65 -5.52 2.42 -5.17
N ARG A 66 -4.39 2.35 -5.89
CA ARG A 66 -3.59 3.53 -6.25
C ARG A 66 -4.30 4.53 -7.16
N ARG A 67 -5.45 4.18 -7.73
CA ARG A 67 -6.27 5.06 -8.58
C ARG A 67 -7.64 5.35 -7.99
N ALA A 68 -7.82 5.06 -6.70
CA ALA A 68 -9.03 5.46 -6.00
C ALA A 68 -9.13 7.00 -5.98
N ASP A 69 -10.38 7.49 -5.95
CA ASP A 69 -10.69 8.92 -5.88
C ASP A 69 -11.21 9.33 -4.47
N PRO A 70 -10.38 9.31 -3.41
CA PRO A 70 -10.83 9.74 -2.09
C PRO A 70 -11.22 11.22 -2.12
N ASP A 71 -12.33 11.57 -1.45
CA ASP A 71 -12.81 12.96 -1.29
C ASP A 71 -12.91 13.74 -2.62
N SER A 72 -13.17 13.04 -3.72
CA SER A 72 -13.22 13.55 -5.09
C SER A 72 -11.88 13.99 -5.69
N LEU A 73 -10.76 13.70 -5.05
CA LEU A 73 -9.42 13.89 -5.60
C LEU A 73 -9.10 12.75 -6.56
N LYS A 74 -9.07 13.07 -7.85
CA LYS A 74 -8.90 12.06 -8.90
C LYS A 74 -7.56 11.35 -8.80
N ASP A 75 -7.57 10.02 -8.86
CA ASP A 75 -6.35 9.18 -8.86
C ASP A 75 -5.39 9.48 -7.70
N ALA A 76 -5.84 10.10 -6.61
CA ALA A 76 -5.01 10.39 -5.43
C ALA A 76 -4.60 9.12 -4.70
N GLY A 77 -5.41 8.06 -4.82
CA GLY A 77 -5.13 6.74 -4.29
C GLY A 77 -5.53 6.54 -2.83
N ALA A 78 -5.68 5.27 -2.44
CA ALA A 78 -6.06 4.88 -1.08
C ALA A 78 -5.44 3.53 -0.69
N VAL A 79 -5.29 3.31 0.62
CA VAL A 79 -4.92 2.01 1.18
C VAL A 79 -6.00 1.52 2.14
N TYR A 80 -6.43 0.29 1.97
CA TYR A 80 -7.42 -0.37 2.82
C TYR A 80 -6.69 -1.32 3.75
N VAL A 81 -6.85 -1.14 5.05
CA VAL A 81 -6.24 -1.98 6.08
C VAL A 81 -7.30 -2.87 6.69
N TYR A 82 -7.03 -4.16 6.72
CA TYR A 82 -7.88 -5.19 7.29
C TYR A 82 -7.17 -5.90 8.44
N THR A 83 -7.96 -6.40 9.39
CA THR A 83 -7.51 -7.39 10.38
C THR A 83 -8.10 -8.75 10.01
N ILE A 84 -7.27 -9.79 10.00
CA ILE A 84 -7.70 -11.18 9.78
C ILE A 84 -7.98 -11.86 11.13
N ASP A 85 -9.18 -12.40 11.30
CA ASP A 85 -9.53 -13.29 12.40
C ASP A 85 -10.08 -14.62 11.83
N GLY A 86 -9.34 -15.70 12.07
CA GLY A 86 -9.61 -17.00 11.47
C GLY A 86 -9.57 -16.95 9.94
N ASN A 87 -10.75 -17.08 9.31
CA ASN A 87 -10.93 -17.10 7.86
C ASN A 87 -11.65 -15.84 7.33
N SER A 88 -11.81 -14.80 8.15
CA SER A 88 -12.50 -13.56 7.79
C SER A 88 -11.56 -12.36 7.95
N ALA A 89 -11.63 -11.40 7.03
CA ALA A 89 -10.90 -10.15 7.06
C ALA A 89 -11.86 -8.98 7.21
N ASP A 90 -11.77 -8.28 8.34
CA ASP A 90 -12.59 -7.11 8.64
C ASP A 90 -11.86 -5.83 8.26
N LEU A 91 -12.53 -4.94 7.51
CA LEU A 91 -11.98 -3.64 7.17
C LEU A 91 -11.85 -2.79 8.45
N VAL A 92 -10.63 -2.38 8.76
CA VAL A 92 -10.32 -1.52 9.91
C VAL A 92 -10.41 -0.05 9.52
N VAL A 93 -9.78 0.32 8.39
CA VAL A 93 -9.68 1.72 7.96
C VAL A 93 -9.33 1.83 6.48
N ARG A 94 -9.82 2.88 5.82
CA ARG A 94 -9.30 3.39 4.55
C ARG A 94 -8.38 4.57 4.85
N LEU A 95 -7.11 4.44 4.52
CA LEU A 95 -6.07 5.44 4.71
C LEU A 95 -5.88 6.27 3.44
N THR A 96 -5.70 7.57 3.65
CA THR A 96 -5.31 8.57 2.67
C THR A 96 -4.29 9.50 3.34
N PRO A 97 -3.32 10.05 2.60
CA PRO A 97 -2.43 11.09 3.11
C PRO A 97 -3.20 12.30 3.64
N SER A 98 -2.67 12.96 4.66
CA SER A 98 -3.23 14.19 5.21
C SER A 98 -3.16 15.39 4.25
N ASP A 99 -2.22 15.36 3.30
CA ASP A 99 -1.95 16.33 2.25
C ASP A 99 -2.22 15.78 0.84
N ALA A 100 -3.07 14.76 0.71
CA ALA A 100 -3.37 14.11 -0.56
C ALA A 100 -3.76 15.11 -1.66
N SER A 101 -3.21 14.91 -2.85
CA SER A 101 -3.49 15.67 -4.06
C SER A 101 -3.91 14.76 -5.22
N GLU A 102 -4.50 15.36 -6.26
CA GLU A 102 -4.88 14.63 -7.46
C GLU A 102 -3.65 14.05 -8.15
N GLY A 103 -3.70 12.76 -8.49
CA GLY A 103 -2.65 12.09 -9.26
C GLY A 103 -1.47 11.53 -8.45
N ASP A 104 -1.40 11.74 -7.14
CA ASP A 104 -0.29 11.25 -6.28
C ASP A 104 -0.13 9.71 -6.30
N GLU A 105 -1.18 9.00 -6.67
CA GLU A 105 -1.27 7.54 -6.75
C GLU A 105 -0.83 6.82 -5.45
N PHE A 106 -1.27 7.32 -4.29
CA PHE A 106 -1.02 6.71 -2.98
C PHE A 106 -1.51 5.25 -2.92
N GLY A 107 -0.67 4.36 -2.40
CA GLY A 107 -0.93 2.91 -2.40
C GLY A 107 -0.25 2.19 -3.57
N GLN A 108 0.57 2.89 -4.35
CA GLN A 108 1.43 2.33 -5.39
C GLN A 108 2.35 1.22 -4.85
N SER A 109 2.86 1.39 -3.64
CA SER A 109 3.68 0.40 -2.95
C SER A 109 3.32 0.38 -1.48
N ILE A 110 3.43 -0.79 -0.86
CA ILE A 110 3.10 -0.97 0.56
C ILE A 110 4.11 -1.92 1.18
N ALA A 111 4.61 -1.54 2.35
CA ALA A 111 5.36 -2.44 3.22
C ALA A 111 4.81 -2.35 4.65
N ILE A 112 4.77 -3.49 5.35
CA ILE A 112 4.34 -3.55 6.76
C ILE A 112 5.46 -4.21 7.58
N ALA A 113 5.79 -3.62 8.71
CA ALA A 113 6.71 -4.17 9.69
C ALA A 113 6.22 -3.87 11.11
N GLY A 114 5.74 -4.90 11.80
CA GLY A 114 5.14 -4.74 13.12
C GLY A 114 3.95 -3.77 13.06
N ASN A 115 4.03 -2.68 13.82
CA ASN A 115 2.99 -1.65 13.88
C ASN A 115 3.17 -0.52 12.86
N VAL A 116 4.16 -0.59 11.98
CA VAL A 116 4.41 0.45 10.97
C VAL A 116 4.00 -0.03 9.59
N LEU A 117 3.23 0.80 8.91
CA LEU A 117 2.83 0.68 7.52
C LEU A 117 3.47 1.84 6.75
N ALA A 118 4.30 1.53 5.75
CA ALA A 118 4.82 2.50 4.81
C ALA A 118 4.08 2.36 3.49
N VAL A 119 3.70 3.49 2.91
CA VAL A 119 2.95 3.55 1.66
C VAL A 119 3.59 4.55 0.71
N GLY A 120 3.87 4.13 -0.51
CA GLY A 120 4.38 5.00 -1.56
C GLY A 120 3.26 5.76 -2.28
N ALA A 121 3.51 7.04 -2.52
CA ALA A 121 2.79 7.92 -3.44
C ALA A 121 3.83 8.46 -4.44
N TRP A 122 4.06 7.69 -5.49
CA TRP A 122 5.21 7.88 -6.38
C TRP A 122 5.10 9.11 -7.28
N LYS A 123 3.92 9.69 -7.39
CA LYS A 123 3.64 10.90 -8.16
C LYS A 123 3.36 12.13 -7.30
N ASP A 124 3.64 12.04 -6.01
CA ASP A 124 3.42 13.15 -5.11
C ASP A 124 4.37 14.30 -5.47
N ASP A 125 3.77 15.47 -5.69
CA ASP A 125 4.45 16.73 -6.02
C ASP A 125 4.85 17.46 -4.73
N VAL A 126 6.10 17.27 -4.29
CA VAL A 126 6.62 17.94 -3.08
C VAL A 126 7.23 19.30 -3.43
N ASP A 127 8.46 19.29 -3.94
CA ASP A 127 9.16 20.48 -4.43
C ASP A 127 9.38 20.43 -5.97
N ALA A 128 9.14 19.27 -6.58
CA ALA A 128 9.23 19.01 -8.01
C ALA A 128 8.12 18.03 -8.44
N ILE A 129 7.78 18.07 -9.73
CA ILE A 129 6.70 17.24 -10.29
C ILE A 129 7.08 15.76 -10.21
N ASP A 130 6.17 14.92 -9.74
CA ASP A 130 6.36 13.47 -9.60
C ASP A 130 7.66 13.11 -8.84
N GLN A 131 8.09 13.94 -7.87
CA GLN A 131 9.25 13.66 -7.03
C GLN A 131 9.02 12.38 -6.21
N GLY A 132 7.78 12.21 -5.72
CA GLY A 132 7.33 11.06 -4.98
C GLY A 132 7.65 11.11 -3.48
N SER A 133 6.83 10.41 -2.71
CA SER A 133 6.90 10.36 -1.25
C SER A 133 6.60 8.97 -0.70
N ILE A 134 7.01 8.75 0.56
CA ILE A 134 6.57 7.64 1.39
C ILE A 134 5.89 8.19 2.63
N TYR A 135 4.68 7.73 2.88
CA TYR A 135 3.92 8.05 4.09
C TYR A 135 4.04 6.91 5.09
N LEU A 136 4.24 7.25 6.37
CA LEU A 136 4.33 6.31 7.48
C LEU A 136 3.08 6.39 8.35
N PHE A 137 2.41 5.25 8.50
CA PHE A 137 1.30 5.08 9.43
C PHE A 137 1.71 4.13 10.55
N CYS A 138 1.40 4.50 11.80
CA CYS A 138 1.63 3.66 12.97
C CYS A 138 0.30 3.20 13.59
N ARG A 139 0.22 1.91 13.93
CA ARG A 139 -0.90 1.34 14.70
C ARG A 139 -0.76 1.74 16.18
N MET A 140 -1.67 2.59 16.64
CA MET A 140 -1.80 3.03 18.03
C MET A 140 -3.11 2.49 18.61
N GLY A 141 -3.04 1.33 19.26
CA GLY A 141 -4.24 0.58 19.69
C GLY A 141 -5.04 0.09 18.48
N ASN A 142 -6.30 0.52 18.38
CA ASN A 142 -7.21 0.13 17.29
C ASN A 142 -7.25 1.16 16.14
N ARG A 143 -6.30 2.09 16.09
CA ARG A 143 -6.26 3.15 15.07
C ARG A 143 -4.92 3.16 14.36
N TRP A 144 -4.94 3.46 13.07
CA TRP A 144 -3.75 3.82 12.31
C TRP A 144 -3.66 5.34 12.23
N VAL A 145 -2.49 5.88 12.51
CA VAL A 145 -2.22 7.32 12.56
C VAL A 145 -1.06 7.62 11.64
N GLU A 146 -1.19 8.62 10.77
CA GLU A 146 -0.06 9.13 9.99
C GLU A 146 0.96 9.76 10.94
N THR A 147 2.21 9.35 10.84
CA THR A 147 3.30 9.73 11.74
C THR A 147 4.45 10.44 11.04
N GLY A 148 4.46 10.43 9.72
CA GLY A 148 5.46 11.16 8.95
C GLY A 148 5.34 10.93 7.45
N LYS A 149 5.98 11.84 6.72
CA LYS A 149 6.21 11.81 5.28
C LYS A 149 7.73 11.81 5.06
N ILE A 150 8.20 10.99 4.13
CA ILE A 150 9.61 10.86 3.76
C ILE A 150 9.74 11.19 2.29
N THR A 151 10.68 12.05 1.99
CA THR A 151 11.03 12.50 0.64
C THR A 151 12.52 12.28 0.40
N ALA A 152 12.93 12.18 -0.86
CA ALA A 152 14.34 12.16 -1.22
C ALA A 152 14.93 13.57 -1.03
N SER A 153 16.06 13.70 -0.33
CA SER A 153 16.70 15.00 -0.07
C SER A 153 17.24 15.68 -1.34
N ASP A 154 17.49 14.87 -2.37
CA ASP A 154 17.94 15.25 -3.70
C ASP A 154 16.83 15.07 -4.75
N GLY A 155 15.58 14.93 -4.31
CA GLY A 155 14.46 14.62 -5.18
C GLY A 155 14.29 15.64 -6.30
N MET A 156 14.24 15.15 -7.54
CA MET A 156 14.02 15.93 -8.75
C MET A 156 12.73 15.52 -9.43
N GLU A 157 12.40 16.26 -10.50
CA GLU A 157 11.25 15.95 -11.34
C GLU A 157 11.34 14.52 -11.90
N GLY A 158 10.30 13.72 -11.65
CA GLY A 158 10.20 12.35 -12.18
C GLY A 158 11.11 11.32 -11.51
N ASP A 159 11.63 11.58 -10.31
CA ASP A 159 12.40 10.56 -9.56
C ASP A 159 11.53 9.39 -9.10
N GLU A 160 10.23 9.64 -8.90
CA GLU A 160 9.24 8.65 -8.51
C GLU A 160 9.59 7.93 -7.18
N PHE A 161 10.06 8.69 -6.19
CA PHE A 161 10.42 8.13 -4.89
C PHE A 161 9.22 7.41 -4.23
N GLY A 162 9.47 6.26 -3.61
CA GLY A 162 8.40 5.42 -3.08
C GLY A 162 7.70 4.52 -4.10
N TYR A 163 8.16 4.47 -5.36
CA TYR A 163 7.60 3.56 -6.38
C TYR A 163 7.58 2.09 -5.93
N SER A 164 8.60 1.65 -5.20
CA SER A 164 8.66 0.31 -4.62
C SER A 164 9.06 0.35 -3.15
N LEU A 165 8.46 -0.54 -2.37
CA LEU A 165 8.72 -0.71 -0.94
C LEU A 165 8.86 -2.19 -0.59
N SER A 166 9.74 -2.48 0.35
CA SER A 166 9.92 -3.78 0.97
C SER A 166 10.24 -3.60 2.45
N ALA A 167 9.83 -4.56 3.28
CA ALA A 167 10.21 -4.59 4.69
C ALA A 167 10.85 -5.93 5.04
N PHE A 168 11.83 -5.88 5.94
CA PHE A 168 12.40 -7.06 6.57
C PHE A 168 12.79 -6.75 8.03
N GLY A 169 12.21 -7.49 8.97
CA GLY A 169 12.41 -7.22 10.40
C GLY A 169 11.91 -5.82 10.77
N SER A 170 12.78 -5.02 11.40
CA SER A 170 12.52 -3.61 11.76
C SER A 170 13.02 -2.60 10.72
N ARG A 171 13.30 -3.04 9.48
CA ARG A 171 13.85 -2.20 8.42
C ARG A 171 12.90 -2.16 7.24
N MET A 172 12.75 -0.97 6.67
CA MET A 172 12.08 -0.75 5.40
C MET A 172 13.08 -0.29 4.36
N VAL A 173 12.93 -0.80 3.14
CA VAL A 173 13.72 -0.45 1.96
C VAL A 173 12.78 0.08 0.90
N THR A 174 13.15 1.16 0.24
CA THR A 174 12.42 1.72 -0.90
C THR A 174 13.32 1.84 -2.11
N GLY A 175 12.76 1.72 -3.31
CA GLY A 175 13.45 2.03 -4.57
C GLY A 175 12.71 3.10 -5.36
N ALA A 176 13.47 4.02 -5.96
CA ALA A 176 13.03 4.98 -6.97
C ALA A 176 13.22 4.38 -8.37
N HIS A 177 12.20 4.45 -9.22
CA HIS A 177 12.20 3.80 -10.53
C HIS A 177 13.04 4.57 -11.57
N PHE A 178 13.27 5.87 -11.37
CA PHE A 178 14.02 6.72 -12.30
C PHE A 178 15.08 7.66 -11.70
N ALA A 179 15.49 7.50 -10.43
CA ALA A 179 16.60 8.27 -9.86
C ALA A 179 17.85 8.22 -10.79
N ASP A 180 18.20 9.39 -11.32
CA ASP A 180 19.09 9.70 -12.44
C ASP A 180 20.01 8.58 -13.01
N ALA A 181 19.80 8.27 -14.30
CA ALA A 181 20.67 7.62 -15.31
C ALA A 181 21.60 6.42 -14.99
N THR A 182 21.80 5.98 -13.74
CA THR A 182 22.78 4.93 -13.38
C THR A 182 22.47 4.14 -12.09
N ALA A 183 21.20 3.83 -11.84
CA ALA A 183 20.64 2.77 -10.96
C ALA A 183 19.73 3.30 -9.85
N GLY A 184 18.56 2.65 -9.70
CA GLY A 184 17.62 2.94 -8.63
C GLY A 184 18.29 2.90 -7.26
N VAL A 185 18.17 4.00 -6.52
CA VAL A 185 18.73 4.14 -5.17
C VAL A 185 17.82 3.42 -4.18
N ALA A 186 18.42 2.58 -3.33
CA ALA A 186 17.73 1.91 -2.24
C ALA A 186 17.94 2.67 -0.93
N TYR A 187 16.88 3.25 -0.35
CA TYR A 187 16.98 3.93 0.95
C TYR A 187 16.57 2.98 2.08
N MET A 188 17.34 2.93 3.16
CA MET A 188 17.06 2.09 4.34
C MET A 188 16.58 2.96 5.50
N LEU A 189 15.36 2.72 5.95
CA LEU A 189 14.73 3.48 7.02
C LEU A 189 14.71 2.67 8.32
N PRO A 190 15.31 3.16 9.43
CA PRO A 190 15.18 2.53 10.72
C PRO A 190 13.79 2.82 11.31
N LEU A 191 13.02 1.77 11.60
CA LEU A 191 11.76 1.90 12.32
C LEU A 191 12.09 2.07 13.81
N LYS A 192 11.83 3.25 14.37
CA LYS A 192 11.91 3.46 15.81
C LYS A 192 10.72 2.76 16.46
N SER A 193 11.02 1.84 17.38
CA SER A 193 10.08 1.12 18.24
C SER A 193 9.36 2.05 19.20
#